data_AF-A0A1A6GS77-F1
#
_entry.id   AF-A0A1A6GS77-F1
#
_cell.length_a   1.000
_cell.length_b   1.000
_cell.length_c   1.000
_cell.angle_alpha   90.00
_cell.angle_beta   90.00
_cell.angle_gamma   90.00
#
_symmetry.space_group_name_H-M   'P 1'
#
loop_
_entity.id
_entity.type
_entity.pdbx_description
1 polymer ?
#
loop_
_entity_poly.entity_id
_entity_poly.type
_entity_poly.pdbx_seq_one_letter_code
_entity_poly.pdbx_strand_id
1 'polypeptide(L)'
;VQKPANSWEFYIGMQLMERLKPSVHHMFIKFYSAHLFQNGSILVGELYSYGTLLNAINLYKNTPEKVMPQALVITFAIRMLYMIEQVHSCEIIHGDIKPDNFILGH
;
A
#
# COMPACT_ATOMS: atom_id res chain seq x y z
N VAL A 1 -4.52 -6.70 -13.69
CA VAL A 1 -4.42 -6.41 -15.13
C VAL A 1 -4.97 -5.02 -15.36
N GLN A 2 -4.16 -4.09 -15.86
CA GLN A 2 -4.57 -2.71 -16.13
C GLN A 2 -4.74 -2.51 -17.64
N LYS A 3 -5.76 -1.72 -18.02
CA LYS A 3 -6.06 -1.35 -19.40
C LYS A 3 -6.36 0.15 -19.44
N PRO A 4 -5.69 0.96 -20.28
CA PRO A 4 -4.57 0.61 -21.16
C PRO A 4 -3.31 0.24 -20.38
N ALA A 5 -2.23 -0.11 -21.09
CA ALA A 5 -0.93 -0.37 -20.46
C ALA A 5 -0.45 0.89 -19.72
N ASN A 6 0.00 0.71 -18.48
CA ASN A 6 0.52 1.77 -17.65
C ASN A 6 1.81 1.30 -16.96
N SER A 7 2.93 1.93 -17.31
CA SER A 7 4.23 1.68 -16.71
C SER A 7 4.52 2.57 -15.50
N TRP A 8 3.67 3.57 -15.24
CA TRP A 8 3.89 4.58 -14.20
C TRP A 8 3.94 3.98 -12.80
N GLU A 9 3.02 3.07 -12.48
CA GLU A 9 2.95 2.44 -11.16
C GLU A 9 4.20 1.59 -10.89
N PHE A 10 4.68 0.84 -11.89
CA PHE A 10 5.93 0.10 -11.79
C PHE A 10 7.12 1.06 -11.64
N TYR A 11 7.17 2.13 -12.45
CA TYR A 11 8.25 3.13 -12.35
C TYR A 11 8.32 3.76 -10.95
N ILE A 12 7.19 4.22 -10.41
CA ILE A 12 7.13 4.79 -9.05
C ILE A 12 7.53 3.74 -8.01
N GLY A 13 7.05 2.51 -8.12
CA GLY A 13 7.42 1.43 -7.20
C GLY A 13 8.92 1.14 -7.20
N MET A 14 9.54 1.08 -8.37
CA MET A 14 11.00 0.86 -8.49
C MET A 14 11.80 2.03 -7.93
N GLN A 15 11.41 3.27 -8.25
CA GLN A 15 12.07 4.48 -7.72
C GLN A 15 11.94 4.58 -6.20
N LEU A 16 10.78 4.22 -5.65
CA LEU A 16 10.56 4.18 -4.21
C LEU A 16 11.50 3.18 -3.54
N MET A 17 11.59 1.94 -4.05
CA MET A 17 12.47 0.91 -3.48
C MET A 17 13.96 1.27 -3.56
N GLU A 18 14.39 1.93 -4.63
CA GLU A 18 15.77 2.38 -4.82
C GLU A 18 16.18 3.48 -3.81
N ARG A 19 15.27 4.41 -3.52
CA ARG A 19 15.52 5.56 -2.65
C ARG A 19 15.31 5.27 -1.16
N LEU A 20 14.42 4.34 -0.83
CA LEU A 20 14.13 3.94 0.54
C LEU A 20 15.30 3.19 1.17
N LYS A 21 15.52 3.41 2.48
CA LYS A 21 16.44 2.59 3.27
C LYS A 21 15.96 1.13 3.32
N PRO A 22 16.84 0.12 3.24
CA PRO A 22 16.44 -1.28 3.29
C PRO A 22 15.60 -1.67 4.52
N SER A 23 15.84 -1.01 5.66
CA SER A 23 15.11 -1.26 6.91
C SER A 23 13.61 -0.94 6.84
N VAL A 24 13.18 -0.11 5.87
CA VAL A 24 11.79 0.34 5.74
C VAL A 24 11.06 -0.27 4.53
N HIS A 25 11.74 -1.10 3.73
CA HIS A 25 11.14 -1.73 2.54
C HIS A 25 9.90 -2.56 2.86
N HIS A 26 9.91 -3.28 3.99
CA HIS A 26 8.80 -4.15 4.42
C HIS A 26 7.46 -3.43 4.63
N MET A 27 7.46 -2.10 4.72
CA MET A 27 6.22 -1.32 4.86
C MET A 27 5.51 -1.05 3.53
N PHE A 28 6.14 -1.35 2.39
CA PHE A 28 5.62 -1.03 1.06
C PHE A 28 5.55 -2.26 0.18
N ILE A 29 4.61 -2.27 -0.76
CA ILE A 29 4.47 -3.38 -1.71
C ILE A 29 5.73 -3.53 -2.56
N LYS A 30 6.20 -4.78 -2.70
CA LYS A 30 7.30 -5.12 -3.59
C LYS A 30 6.77 -5.62 -4.93
N PHE A 31 7.21 -5.01 -6.02
CA PHE A 31 7.02 -5.53 -7.37
C PHE A 31 8.18 -6.44 -7.78
N TYR A 32 7.88 -7.56 -8.40
CA TYR A 32 8.85 -8.52 -8.94
C TYR A 32 9.06 -8.32 -10.45
N SER A 33 7.98 -8.06 -11.19
CA SER A 33 8.05 -7.82 -12.63
C SER A 33 6.86 -7.02 -13.13
N ALA A 34 7.03 -6.38 -14.29
CA ALA A 34 5.97 -5.78 -15.08
C ALA A 34 6.00 -6.35 -16.50
N HIS A 35 4.84 -6.78 -17.00
CA HIS A 35 4.66 -7.28 -18.36
C HIS A 35 3.75 -6.31 -19.11
N LEU A 36 4.31 -5.63 -20.11
CA LEU A 36 3.60 -4.62 -20.91
C LEU A 36 3.19 -5.23 -22.26
N PHE A 37 1.90 -5.14 -22.57
CA PHE A 37 1.28 -5.60 -23.81
C PHE A 37 0.65 -4.41 -24.55
N GLN A 38 0.30 -4.59 -25.82
CA GLN A 38 -0.31 -3.52 -26.62
C GLN A 38 -1.61 -2.96 -26.04
N ASN A 39 -2.39 -3.79 -25.32
CA ASN A 39 -3.72 -3.43 -24.80
C ASN A 39 -3.80 -3.40 -23.27
N GLY A 40 -2.68 -3.54 -22.56
CA GLY A 40 -2.69 -3.60 -21.10
C GLY A 40 -1.35 -3.93 -20.47
N SER A 41 -1.30 -3.84 -19.14
CA SER A 41 -0.14 -4.21 -18.34
C SER A 41 -0.53 -5.17 -17.20
N ILE A 42 0.44 -6.01 -16.83
CA ILE A 42 0.35 -6.92 -15.68
C ILE A 42 1.53 -6.62 -14.76
N LEU A 43 1.23 -6.26 -13.51
CA LEU A 43 2.21 -6.13 -12.44
C LEU A 43 2.16 -7.39 -11.58
N VAL A 44 3.34 -7.93 -11.28
CA VAL A 44 3.52 -9.08 -10.38
C VAL A 44 4.24 -8.57 -9.15
N GLY A 45 3.71 -8.84 -7.97
CA GLY A 45 4.26 -8.36 -6.71
C GLY A 45 3.87 -9.23 -5.53
N GLU A 46 4.28 -8.80 -4.34
CA GLU A 46 4.00 -9.46 -3.08
C GLU A 46 2.51 -9.46 -2.73
N LEU A 47 2.04 -10.58 -2.15
CA LEU A 47 0.65 -10.75 -1.74
C LEU A 47 0.51 -10.55 -0.23
N TYR A 48 -0.35 -9.62 0.16
CA TYR A 48 -0.78 -9.41 1.54
C TYR A 48 -2.21 -9.93 1.68
N SER A 49 -2.39 -11.03 2.43
CA SER A 49 -3.56 -11.90 2.34
C SER A 49 -4.71 -11.58 3.30
N TYR A 50 -4.59 -10.58 4.16
CA TYR A 50 -5.61 -10.25 5.16
C TYR A 50 -6.57 -9.14 4.74
N GLY A 51 -6.49 -8.71 3.47
CA GLY A 51 -7.37 -7.70 2.90
C GLY A 51 -6.97 -6.27 3.27
N THR A 52 -7.85 -5.32 2.97
CA THR A 52 -7.56 -3.88 3.15
C THR A 52 -7.90 -3.39 4.55
N LEU A 53 -7.36 -2.24 4.94
CA LEU A 53 -7.80 -1.55 6.16
C LEU A 53 -9.29 -1.17 6.08
N LEU A 54 -9.81 -0.82 4.90
CA LEU A 54 -11.25 -0.62 4.70
C LEU A 54 -12.05 -1.89 5.05
N ASN A 55 -11.56 -3.07 4.65
CA ASN A 55 -12.20 -4.34 5.04
C ASN A 55 -12.18 -4.51 6.57
N ALA A 56 -11.02 -4.29 7.21
CA ALA A 56 -10.91 -4.39 8.67
C ALA A 56 -11.86 -3.43 9.41
N ILE A 57 -11.95 -2.17 8.98
CA ILE A 57 -12.90 -1.19 9.54
C ILE A 57 -14.35 -1.67 9.37
N ASN A 58 -14.69 -2.23 8.22
CA ASN A 58 -16.04 -2.74 7.95
C ASN A 58 -16.37 -4.00 8.78
N LEU A 59 -15.39 -4.83 9.15
CA LEU A 59 -15.62 -5.97 10.05
C LEU A 59 -16.10 -5.52 11.44
N TYR A 60 -15.56 -4.42 11.98
CA TYR A 60 -15.98 -3.87 13.27
C TYR A 60 -17.43 -3.40 13.30
N LYS A 61 -18.04 -3.04 12.16
CA LYS A 61 -19.46 -2.65 12.12
C LYS A 61 -20.39 -3.77 12.56
N ASN A 62 -19.95 -5.02 12.41
CA ASN A 62 -20.69 -6.22 12.77
C ASN A 62 -20.39 -6.71 14.20
N THR A 63 -19.49 -6.04 14.94
CA THR A 63 -19.20 -6.36 16.34
C THR A 63 -20.00 -5.45 17.29
N PRO A 64 -20.06 -5.77 18.60
CA PRO A 64 -20.68 -4.88 19.60
C PRO A 64 -20.03 -3.50 19.68
N GLU A 65 -18.73 -3.41 19.46
CA GLU A 65 -17.96 -2.15 19.53
C GLU A 65 -18.28 -1.19 18.39
N LYS A 66 -18.78 -1.68 17.25
CA LYS A 66 -19.15 -0.95 16.02
C LYS A 66 -17.99 -0.25 15.29
N VAL A 67 -16.91 0.04 15.98
CA VAL A 67 -15.72 0.75 15.47
C VAL A 67 -14.45 0.08 15.97
N MET A 68 -13.36 0.31 15.24
CA MET A 68 -12.03 -0.15 15.64
C MET A 68 -11.62 0.48 16.98
N PRO A 69 -11.07 -0.31 17.93
CA PRO A 69 -10.56 0.21 19.21
C PRO A 69 -9.54 1.33 19.02
N GLN A 70 -9.62 2.36 19.86
CA GLN A 70 -8.75 3.55 19.80
C GLN A 70 -7.25 3.22 19.80
N ALA A 71 -6.82 2.21 20.57
CA ALA A 71 -5.43 1.78 20.61
C ALA A 71 -4.91 1.31 19.22
N LEU A 72 -5.75 0.60 18.45
CA LEU A 72 -5.41 0.18 17.09
C LEU A 72 -5.43 1.36 16.13
N VAL A 73 -6.43 2.26 16.25
CA VAL A 73 -6.50 3.48 15.44
C VAL A 73 -5.24 4.32 15.59
N ILE A 74 -4.79 4.57 16.82
CA ILE A 74 -3.57 5.33 17.10
C ILE A 74 -2.33 4.60 16.55
N THR A 75 -2.26 3.28 16.74
CA THR A 75 -1.15 2.46 16.21
C THR A 75 -1.06 2.54 14.69
N PHE A 76 -2.18 2.41 13.98
CA PHE A 76 -2.22 2.56 12.54
C PHE A 76 -1.89 3.98 12.10
N ALA A 77 -2.42 5.00 12.78
CA ALA A 77 -2.12 6.40 12.47
C ALA A 77 -0.63 6.71 12.57
N ILE A 78 0.04 6.25 13.64
CA ILE A 78 1.50 6.40 13.81
C ILE A 78 2.25 5.71 12.67
N ARG A 79 1.88 4.47 12.31
CA ARG A 79 2.53 3.76 11.20
C ARG A 79 2.30 4.46 9.86
N MET A 80 1.11 4.97 9.59
CA MET A 80 0.82 5.72 8.36
C MET A 80 1.65 6.99 8.28
N LEU A 81 1.74 7.76 9.36
CA LEU A 81 2.57 8.96 9.42
C LEU A 81 4.04 8.63 9.13
N TYR A 82 4.56 7.56 9.75
CA TYR A 82 5.92 7.11 9.50
C TYR A 82 6.13 6.65 8.05
N MET A 83 5.20 5.89 7.47
CA MET A 83 5.26 5.49 6.06
C MET A 83 5.29 6.70 5.12
N ILE A 84 4.42 7.68 5.36
CA ILE A 84 4.34 8.90 4.53
C ILE A 84 5.62 9.73 4.65
N GLU A 85 6.19 9.85 5.86
CA GLU A 85 7.49 10.49 6.07
C GLU A 85 8.58 9.81 5.23
N GLN A 86 8.63 8.47 5.20
CA GLN A 86 9.61 7.74 4.38
C GLN A 86 9.38 7.99 2.88
N VAL A 87 8.13 7.97 2.41
CA VAL A 87 7.79 8.26 1.01
C VAL A 87 8.19 9.68 0.61
N HIS A 88 7.87 10.67 1.44
CA HIS A 88 8.21 12.08 1.18
C HIS A 88 9.72 12.32 1.23
N SER A 89 10.47 11.58 2.07
CA SER A 89 11.94 11.63 2.07
C SER A 89 12.56 11.14 0.75
N CYS A 90 11.80 10.39 -0.06
CA CYS A 90 12.18 9.95 -1.41
C CYS A 90 11.73 10.92 -2.51
N GLU A 91 11.18 12.09 -2.16
CA GLU A 91 10.59 13.07 -3.07
C GLU A 91 9.44 12.50 -3.92
N ILE A 92 8.68 11.56 -3.36
CA ILE A 92 7.52 10.93 -4.00
C ILE A 92 6.27 11.35 -3.24
N ILE A 93 5.16 11.56 -3.95
CA ILE A 93 3.83 11.78 -3.38
C ILE A 93 2.94 10.62 -3.79
N HIS A 94 2.32 9.92 -2.83
CA HIS A 94 1.41 8.80 -3.13
C HIS A 94 0.17 9.24 -3.93
N GLY A 95 -0.40 10.41 -3.61
CA GLY A 95 -1.50 11.04 -4.37
C GLY A 95 -2.90 10.48 -4.10
N ASP A 96 -3.03 9.24 -3.61
CA ASP A 96 -4.34 8.60 -3.36
C ASP A 96 -4.38 7.85 -2.00
N ILE A 97 -4.05 8.52 -0.89
CA ILE A 97 -4.03 7.90 0.45
C ILE A 97 -5.46 7.74 0.98
N LYS A 98 -5.93 6.50 1.12
CA LYS A 98 -7.27 6.14 1.59
C LYS A 98 -7.31 4.70 2.15
N PRO A 99 -8.33 4.32 2.94
CA PRO A 99 -8.33 3.04 3.67
C PRO A 99 -8.24 1.77 2.80
N ASP A 100 -8.69 1.80 1.55
CA ASP A 100 -8.60 0.66 0.62
C ASP A 100 -7.19 0.48 0.01
N ASN A 101 -6.34 1.52 0.05
CA ASN A 101 -4.95 1.45 -0.41
C ASN A 101 -3.96 1.02 0.69
N PHE A 102 -4.44 0.71 1.89
CA PHE A 102 -3.65 0.04 2.93
C PHE A 102 -4.02 -1.44 2.98
N ILE A 103 -3.04 -2.33 2.85
CA ILE A 103 -3.24 -3.79 2.84
C ILE A 103 -2.59 -4.40 4.08
N LEU A 104 -3.26 -5.37 4.69
CA LEU A 104 -2.81 -6.11 5.86
C LEU A 104 -2.23 -7.46 5.42
N GLY A 105 -1.07 -7.83 5.94
CA GLY A 105 -0.47 -9.15 5.74
C GLY A 105 0.26 -9.64 6.98
N HIS A 106 0.93 -10.78 6.83
CA HIS A 106 1.67 -11.47 7.87
C HIS A 106 2.93 -10.73 8.33
#